data_AF-A0A1C6Q5J5-F1
#
_entry.id   AF-A0A1C6Q5J5-F1
#
_cell.length_a   1.000
_cell.length_b   1.000
_cell.length_c   1.000
_cell.angle_alpha   90.00
_cell.angle_beta   90.00
_cell.angle_gamma   90.00
#
_symmetry.space_group_name_H-M   'P 1'
#
loop_
_entity.id
_entity.type
_entity.pdbx_description
1 polymer ?
#
loop_
_entity_poly.entity_id
_entity_poly.type
_entity_poly.pdbx_seq_one_letter_code
_entity_poly.pdbx_strand_id
1 'polypeptide(L)'
;MRRTPRRLPGRPLAAALAAAGLLGLLTAVPQTAPAPATEPVAATAAATTATVFYSTRTRDWSAYYLHYAPDGGSWSSVPGTRMQSACADWVKLTVPLGGAAGLQATFTDGSGTWDNNAGRNYDLGTGNITVKDGVVAHSDPCAGTGPEEPDPGGPNTASVYYATSTVGAAPPVSRRPSTTAPGSGTTTTAPTTRSRPGSPR
;
A
#
# COMPACT_ATOMS: atom_id res chain seq x y z
N MET A 1 -5.00 60.08 22.70
CA MET A 1 -6.34 59.47 22.90
C MET A 1 -6.11 58.02 23.32
N ARG A 2 -6.29 57.67 24.61
CA ARG A 2 -7.45 56.92 25.15
C ARG A 2 -7.57 55.53 24.47
N ARG A 3 -7.50 54.36 25.12
CA ARG A 3 -7.62 53.95 26.53
C ARG A 3 -7.00 52.53 26.68
N THR A 4 -6.30 52.30 27.78
CA THR A 4 -6.16 50.99 28.44
C THR A 4 -7.50 50.55 29.05
N PRO A 5 -7.70 49.24 29.31
CA PRO A 5 -7.75 48.86 30.72
C PRO A 5 -6.97 47.59 31.06
N ARG A 6 -6.32 47.66 32.23
CA ARG A 6 -5.81 46.55 33.05
C ARG A 6 -6.97 45.80 33.70
N ARG A 7 -6.79 44.51 34.05
CA ARG A 7 -7.19 43.98 35.37
C ARG A 7 -6.33 42.78 35.79
N LEU A 8 -6.07 42.77 37.10
CA LEU A 8 -5.05 42.09 37.90
C LEU A 8 -5.52 40.72 38.46
N PRO A 9 -4.63 39.93 39.11
CA PRO A 9 -4.87 38.54 39.53
C PRO A 9 -5.56 38.43 40.89
N GLY A 10 -6.13 37.26 41.19
CA GLY A 10 -6.72 36.95 42.49
C GLY A 10 -6.47 35.51 42.92
N ARG A 11 -5.56 35.33 43.88
CA ARG A 11 -5.55 34.19 44.82
C ARG A 11 -6.29 34.61 46.09
N PRO A 12 -6.93 33.67 46.79
CA PRO A 12 -6.60 33.55 48.22
C PRO A 12 -6.42 32.11 48.71
N LEU A 13 -5.62 32.01 49.78
CA LEU A 13 -5.30 30.88 50.64
C LEU A 13 -6.38 30.66 51.73
N ALA A 14 -6.56 29.40 52.16
CA ALA A 14 -6.94 28.94 53.52
C ALA A 14 -6.77 27.39 53.51
N ALA A 15 -5.93 26.66 54.27
CA ALA A 15 -5.69 26.58 55.73
C ALA A 15 -6.99 26.25 56.51
N ALA A 16 -7.15 25.23 57.37
CA ALA A 16 -6.23 24.32 58.04
C ALA A 16 -6.98 23.17 58.82
N LEU A 17 -6.19 22.29 59.48
CA LEU A 17 -6.44 21.45 60.70
C LEU A 17 -7.30 20.16 60.56
N ALA A 18 -6.85 18.92 60.83
CA ALA A 18 -6.09 18.26 61.92
C ALA A 18 -6.99 17.52 62.95
N ALA A 19 -6.87 16.18 63.06
CA ALA A 19 -7.10 15.29 64.23
C ALA A 19 -7.11 13.82 63.75
N ALA A 20 -6.18 12.92 64.11
CA ALA A 20 -5.91 12.23 65.38
C ALA A 20 -6.45 10.78 65.41
N GLY A 21 -5.51 9.82 65.29
CA GLY A 21 -5.41 8.52 65.98
C GLY A 21 -6.55 7.50 65.93
N LEU A 22 -6.25 6.28 65.45
CA LEU A 22 -6.63 5.05 66.17
C LEU A 22 -5.71 3.88 65.78
N LEU A 23 -5.04 3.32 66.79
CA LEU A 23 -4.23 2.10 66.71
C LEU A 23 -5.19 0.90 66.59
N GLY A 24 -5.25 0.29 65.40
CA GLY A 24 -6.13 -0.82 65.08
C GLY A 24 -5.38 -2.11 64.82
N LEU A 25 -5.71 -3.14 65.60
CA LEU A 25 -5.23 -4.51 65.62
C LEU A 25 -5.07 -5.14 64.21
N LEU A 26 -3.89 -5.70 63.92
CA LEU A 26 -3.57 -6.40 62.68
C LEU A 26 -4.23 -7.79 62.65
N THR A 27 -5.50 -7.87 62.27
CA THR A 27 -6.12 -9.15 61.90
C THR A 27 -5.79 -9.44 60.43
N ALA A 28 -5.01 -10.49 60.19
CA ALA A 28 -4.67 -10.97 58.85
C ALA A 28 -5.93 -11.27 58.04
N VAL A 29 -6.21 -10.45 57.04
CA VAL A 29 -7.20 -10.73 56.01
C VAL A 29 -6.58 -11.75 55.06
N PRO A 30 -7.22 -12.89 54.76
CA PRO A 30 -6.77 -13.76 53.68
C PRO A 30 -6.93 -12.96 52.38
N GLN A 31 -5.81 -12.56 51.82
CA GLN A 31 -5.70 -11.98 50.50
C GLN A 31 -6.11 -13.06 49.49
N THR A 32 -7.39 -13.06 49.12
CA THR A 32 -7.89 -13.76 47.94
C THR A 32 -7.06 -13.28 46.76
N ALA A 33 -6.27 -14.20 46.20
CA ALA A 33 -5.48 -13.96 45.02
C ALA A 33 -6.36 -13.34 43.91
N PRO A 34 -5.93 -12.25 43.25
CA PRO A 34 -6.58 -11.81 42.03
C PRO A 34 -6.52 -12.98 41.02
N ALA A 35 -7.69 -13.38 40.52
CA ALA A 35 -7.78 -14.27 39.37
C ALA A 35 -6.87 -13.72 38.24
N PRO A 36 -6.19 -14.57 37.46
CA PRO A 36 -5.34 -14.08 36.39
C PRO A 36 -6.18 -13.24 35.43
N ALA A 37 -5.85 -11.95 35.36
CA ALA A 37 -6.42 -11.07 34.36
C ALA A 37 -6.04 -11.65 32.99
N THR A 38 -7.05 -12.00 32.21
CA THR A 38 -6.88 -12.29 30.79
C THR A 38 -6.39 -11.01 30.14
N GLU A 39 -5.07 -10.89 29.93
CA GLU A 39 -4.50 -9.83 29.12
C GLU A 39 -5.08 -9.96 27.70
N PRO A 40 -5.56 -8.87 27.08
CA PRO A 40 -5.97 -8.92 25.69
C PRO A 40 -4.70 -9.22 24.88
N VAL A 41 -4.64 -10.42 24.29
CA VAL A 41 -3.66 -10.72 23.25
C VAL A 41 -3.90 -9.71 22.14
N ALA A 42 -3.01 -8.72 22.04
CA ALA A 42 -3.00 -7.77 20.95
C ALA A 42 -2.87 -8.59 19.67
N ALA A 43 -3.95 -8.64 18.88
CA ALA A 43 -3.91 -9.18 17.55
C ALA A 43 -2.90 -8.34 16.75
N THR A 44 -1.74 -8.91 16.44
CA THR A 44 -0.81 -8.33 15.47
C THR A 44 -1.54 -8.24 14.13
N ALA A 45 -2.11 -7.08 13.83
CA ALA A 45 -2.62 -6.78 12.51
C ALA A 45 -1.44 -6.90 11.53
N ALA A 46 -1.63 -7.65 10.44
CA ALA A 46 -0.61 -7.79 9.42
C ALA A 46 -0.27 -6.40 8.86
N ALA A 47 1.02 -6.04 8.89
CA ALA A 47 1.48 -4.76 8.35
C ALA A 47 1.31 -4.76 6.83
N THR A 48 0.54 -3.79 6.34
CA THR A 48 0.35 -3.51 4.92
C THR A 48 1.38 -2.49 4.45
N THR A 49 1.67 -2.50 3.15
CA THR A 49 2.60 -1.57 2.50
C THR A 49 2.05 -1.08 1.17
N ALA A 50 2.53 0.08 0.75
CA ALA A 50 2.32 0.63 -0.59
C ALA A 50 3.67 0.92 -1.24
N THR A 51 3.93 0.34 -2.40
CA THR A 51 5.06 0.72 -3.26
C THR A 51 4.54 1.67 -4.33
N VAL A 52 4.82 2.95 -4.15
CA VAL A 52 4.37 4.02 -5.03
C VAL A 52 5.44 4.30 -6.05
N PHE A 53 5.11 4.15 -7.33
CA PHE A 53 5.91 4.52 -8.48
C PHE A 53 5.37 5.83 -9.07
N TYR A 54 6.26 6.77 -9.38
CA TYR A 54 5.90 8.04 -9.99
C TYR A 54 6.68 8.24 -11.28
N SER A 55 5.97 8.60 -12.35
CA SER A 55 6.59 8.81 -13.66
C SER A 55 7.32 10.14 -13.70
N THR A 56 8.58 10.10 -14.10
CA THR A 56 9.43 11.30 -14.27
C THR A 56 9.40 11.83 -15.70
N ARG A 57 8.74 11.14 -16.63
CA ARG A 57 8.84 11.43 -18.07
C ARG A 57 8.36 12.83 -18.46
N THR A 58 7.34 13.32 -17.76
CA THR A 58 6.70 14.62 -18.00
C THR A 58 7.00 15.60 -16.86
N ARG A 59 8.00 15.28 -16.04
CA ARG A 59 8.40 16.03 -14.86
C ARG A 59 9.89 16.27 -14.96
N ASP A 60 10.31 17.51 -15.18
CA ASP A 60 11.73 17.85 -15.29
C ASP A 60 12.28 18.28 -13.92
N TRP A 61 12.14 17.41 -12.91
CA TRP A 61 12.62 17.68 -11.56
C TRP A 61 13.97 17.00 -11.29
N SER A 62 14.85 17.68 -10.53
CA SER A 62 16.15 17.13 -10.12
C SER A 62 16.04 16.12 -8.96
N ALA A 63 14.96 16.19 -8.18
CA ALA A 63 14.65 15.28 -7.10
C ALA A 63 13.14 15.07 -7.00
N TYR A 64 12.73 13.94 -6.44
CA TYR A 64 11.33 13.57 -6.27
C TYR A 64 11.10 13.16 -4.84
N TYR A 65 10.09 13.75 -4.21
CA TYR A 65 9.67 13.45 -2.85
C TYR A 65 8.21 13.06 -2.84
N LEU A 66 7.88 12.07 -2.01
CA LEU A 66 6.51 11.70 -1.67
C LEU A 66 6.18 12.34 -0.32
N HIS A 67 5.24 13.28 -0.31
CA HIS A 67 4.62 13.78 0.90
C HIS A 67 3.29 13.07 1.06
N TYR A 68 3.08 12.38 2.19
CA TYR A 68 1.98 11.43 2.33
C TYR A 68 1.45 11.35 3.77
N ALA A 69 0.22 10.87 3.91
CA ALA A 69 -0.42 10.49 5.16
C ALA A 69 -1.12 9.13 4.97
N PRO A 70 -0.73 8.06 5.69
CA PRO A 70 -1.54 6.84 5.76
C PRO A 70 -2.96 7.17 6.26
N ASP A 71 -3.97 6.39 5.89
CA ASP A 71 -5.34 6.64 6.34
C ASP A 71 -5.45 6.68 7.87
N GLY A 72 -6.07 7.74 8.39
CA GLY A 72 -6.15 8.01 9.83
C GLY A 72 -4.82 8.42 10.49
N GLY A 73 -3.74 8.51 9.70
CA GLY A 73 -2.43 8.97 10.12
C GLY A 73 -2.19 10.47 9.92
N SER A 74 -0.98 10.92 10.26
CA SER A 74 -0.53 12.30 10.03
C SER A 74 0.30 12.40 8.75
N TRP A 75 0.29 13.58 8.14
CA TRP A 75 1.16 13.91 7.01
C TRP A 75 2.64 13.87 7.41
N SER A 76 3.49 13.41 6.49
CA SER A 76 4.94 13.46 6.63
C SER A 76 5.46 14.90 6.71
N SER A 77 6.60 15.16 7.33
CA SER A 77 7.17 16.52 7.34
C SER A 77 7.58 16.96 5.92
N VAL A 78 7.21 18.17 5.50
CA VAL A 78 7.60 18.76 4.21
C VAL A 78 9.14 18.78 4.06
N PRO A 79 9.70 18.38 2.91
CA PRO A 79 9.04 18.07 1.62
C PRO A 79 8.50 16.63 1.48
N GLY A 80 8.52 15.84 2.55
CA GLY A 80 8.20 14.43 2.52
C GLY A 80 9.46 13.57 2.39
N THR A 81 9.29 12.34 1.90
CA THR A 81 10.37 11.35 1.82
C THR A 81 10.89 11.25 0.40
N ARG A 82 12.21 11.29 0.23
CA ARG A 82 12.85 11.22 -1.09
C ARG A 82 12.62 9.85 -1.74
N MET A 83 12.06 9.86 -2.95
CA MET A 83 11.89 8.68 -3.78
C MET A 83 13.22 8.29 -4.45
N GLN A 84 13.39 7.01 -4.75
CA GLN A 84 14.60 6.46 -5.36
C GLN A 84 14.35 6.04 -6.80
N SER A 85 15.39 5.97 -7.64
CA SER A 85 15.26 5.43 -9.00
C SER A 85 14.72 3.99 -8.96
N ALA A 86 13.74 3.69 -9.81
CA ALA A 86 13.17 2.36 -9.94
C ALA A 86 13.61 1.70 -11.25
N CYS A 87 13.23 2.31 -12.38
CA CYS A 87 13.61 1.94 -13.74
C CYS A 87 13.50 3.19 -14.64
N ALA A 88 13.71 3.04 -15.95
CA ALA A 88 13.67 4.16 -16.89
C ALA A 88 12.38 4.97 -16.74
N ASP A 89 12.51 6.29 -16.56
CA ASP A 89 11.41 7.24 -16.36
C ASP A 89 10.52 7.01 -15.11
N TRP A 90 10.99 6.24 -14.12
CA TRP A 90 10.23 5.95 -12.89
C TRP A 90 11.09 6.05 -11.63
N VAL A 91 10.54 6.72 -10.61
CA VAL A 91 11.04 6.67 -9.23
C VAL A 91 10.05 5.93 -8.34
N LYS A 92 10.49 5.35 -7.23
CA LYS A 92 9.64 4.66 -6.27
C LYS A 92 9.95 4.97 -4.81
N LEU A 93 8.95 4.77 -3.96
CA LEU A 93 9.08 4.67 -2.51
C LEU A 93 8.13 3.61 -1.97
N THR A 94 8.63 2.76 -1.07
CA THR A 94 7.79 1.82 -0.32
C THR A 94 7.46 2.42 1.04
N VAL A 95 6.16 2.59 1.31
CA VAL A 95 5.64 3.17 2.55
C VAL A 95 5.03 2.06 3.41
N PRO A 96 5.44 1.91 4.68
CA PRO A 96 4.73 1.07 5.63
C PRO A 96 3.43 1.75 6.05
N LEU A 97 2.30 1.06 5.86
CA LEU A 97 0.95 1.56 6.19
C LEU A 97 0.44 0.99 7.51
N GLY A 98 1.08 -0.04 8.05
CA GLY A 98 0.60 -0.71 9.26
C GLY A 98 -0.77 -1.33 9.00
N GLY A 99 -1.81 -0.83 9.66
CA GLY A 99 -3.19 -1.28 9.44
C GLY A 99 -4.01 -0.43 8.47
N ALA A 100 -3.45 0.65 7.91
CA ALA A 100 -4.19 1.53 7.01
C ALA A 100 -4.47 0.86 5.66
N ALA A 101 -5.65 1.11 5.08
CA ALA A 101 -6.05 0.54 3.80
C ALA A 101 -5.41 1.27 2.59
N GLY A 102 -4.87 2.46 2.82
CA GLY A 102 -4.25 3.31 1.84
C GLY A 102 -3.56 4.52 2.47
N LEU A 103 -3.29 5.50 1.62
CA LEU A 103 -2.64 6.77 1.95
C LEU A 103 -3.09 7.88 1.00
N GLN A 104 -3.17 9.09 1.54
CA GLN A 104 -3.20 10.32 0.76
C GLN A 104 -1.76 10.72 0.41
N ALA A 105 -1.54 11.19 -0.81
CA ALA A 105 -0.20 11.49 -1.31
C ALA A 105 -0.15 12.72 -2.23
N THR A 106 1.01 13.37 -2.25
CA THR A 106 1.39 14.42 -3.20
C THR A 106 2.88 14.26 -3.54
N PHE A 107 3.27 14.75 -4.70
CA PHE A 107 4.67 14.69 -5.15
C PHE A 107 5.26 16.10 -5.22
N THR A 108 6.53 16.26 -4.87
CA THR A 108 7.22 17.55 -4.96
C THR A 108 8.67 17.41 -5.43
N ASP A 109 9.17 18.47 -6.06
CA ASP A 109 10.58 18.63 -6.41
C ASP A 109 11.49 18.89 -5.19
N GLY A 110 10.89 19.19 -4.02
CA GLY A 110 11.59 19.58 -2.80
C GLY A 110 11.97 21.06 -2.73
N SER A 111 11.69 21.83 -3.79
CA SER A 111 11.97 23.26 -3.92
C SER A 111 10.71 24.13 -4.09
N GLY A 112 9.53 23.57 -3.85
CA GLY A 112 8.26 24.30 -3.82
C GLY A 112 7.34 24.05 -5.01
N THR A 113 7.73 23.21 -5.97
CA THR A 113 6.83 22.73 -7.02
C THR A 113 6.11 21.47 -6.53
N TRP A 114 4.79 21.42 -6.72
CA TRP A 114 3.95 20.34 -6.24
C TRP A 114 3.08 19.78 -7.36
N ASP A 115 3.00 18.46 -7.41
CA ASP A 115 1.90 17.73 -8.03
C ASP A 115 0.96 17.25 -6.91
N ASN A 116 -0.06 18.05 -6.64
CA ASN A 116 -1.12 17.76 -5.66
C ASN A 116 -2.45 17.41 -6.33
N ASN A 117 -2.42 16.93 -7.58
CA ASN A 117 -3.62 16.56 -8.35
C ASN A 117 -4.66 17.70 -8.41
N ALA A 118 -4.21 18.93 -8.71
CA ALA A 118 -5.05 20.13 -8.70
C ALA A 118 -5.78 20.35 -7.36
N GLY A 119 -5.07 20.14 -6.25
CA GLY A 119 -5.56 20.34 -4.88
C GLY A 119 -6.38 19.18 -4.31
N ARG A 120 -6.58 18.09 -5.05
CA ARG A 120 -7.32 16.89 -4.57
C ARG A 120 -6.45 15.90 -3.82
N ASN A 121 -5.13 15.98 -3.96
CA ASN A 121 -4.19 14.93 -3.63
C ASN A 121 -4.46 13.62 -4.40
N TYR A 122 -3.60 12.64 -4.19
CA TYR A 122 -3.76 11.29 -4.71
C TYR A 122 -4.24 10.38 -3.59
N ASP A 123 -5.34 9.66 -3.82
CA ASP A 123 -5.80 8.58 -2.96
C ASP A 123 -5.19 7.27 -3.47
N LEU A 124 -4.29 6.68 -2.69
CA LEU A 124 -3.50 5.52 -3.08
C LEU A 124 -3.84 4.35 -2.14
N GLY A 125 -3.98 3.14 -2.69
CA GLY A 125 -4.27 1.94 -1.91
C GLY A 125 -3.02 1.28 -1.33
N THR A 126 -3.03 -0.05 -1.30
CA THR A 126 -1.88 -0.90 -0.92
C THR A 126 -1.27 -1.58 -2.15
N GLY A 127 -0.10 -2.19 -1.98
CA GLY A 127 0.60 -2.91 -3.06
C GLY A 127 1.33 -1.98 -4.04
N ASN A 128 1.50 -2.42 -5.29
CA ASN A 128 2.23 -1.66 -6.31
C ASN A 128 1.29 -0.69 -7.02
N ILE A 129 1.60 0.60 -6.93
CA ILE A 129 0.75 1.69 -7.41
C ILE A 129 1.60 2.60 -8.28
N THR A 130 1.10 2.95 -9.46
CA THR A 130 1.72 3.90 -10.39
C THR A 130 0.93 5.19 -10.42
N VAL A 131 1.64 6.31 -10.50
CA VAL A 131 1.07 7.62 -10.76
C VAL A 131 1.78 8.23 -11.96
N LYS A 132 1.01 8.54 -13.01
CA LYS A 132 1.51 9.15 -14.24
C LYS A 132 0.49 10.15 -14.77
N ASP A 133 0.91 11.40 -14.94
CA ASP A 133 0.08 12.46 -15.52
C ASP A 133 -1.30 12.61 -14.83
N GLY A 134 -1.33 12.46 -13.50
CA GLY A 134 -2.58 12.53 -12.73
C GLY A 134 -3.38 11.23 -12.65
N VAL A 135 -2.97 10.17 -13.37
CA VAL A 135 -3.67 8.88 -13.40
C VAL A 135 -3.02 7.91 -12.43
N VAL A 136 -3.86 7.25 -11.62
CA VAL A 136 -3.45 6.18 -10.69
C VAL A 136 -3.80 4.81 -11.28
N ALA A 137 -2.86 3.87 -11.24
CA ALA A 137 -3.10 2.47 -11.62
C ALA A 137 -2.35 1.51 -10.69
N HIS A 138 -2.76 0.24 -10.64
CA HIS A 138 -2.09 -0.79 -9.83
C HIS A 138 -1.29 -1.74 -10.74
N SER A 139 0.02 -1.53 -10.82
CA SER A 139 0.95 -2.30 -11.64
C SER A 139 2.40 -2.07 -11.19
N ASP A 140 3.31 -2.93 -11.66
CA ASP A 140 4.75 -2.69 -11.58
C ASP A 140 5.26 -2.22 -12.96
N PRO A 141 5.67 -0.95 -13.13
CA PRO A 141 6.16 -0.45 -14.40
C PRO A 141 7.56 -0.96 -14.75
N CYS A 142 8.23 -1.64 -13.82
CA CYS A 142 9.57 -2.20 -13.98
C CYS A 142 9.56 -3.74 -14.13
N ALA A 143 8.38 -4.36 -14.25
CA ALA A 143 8.29 -5.78 -14.55
C ALA A 143 8.98 -6.08 -15.89
N GLY A 144 9.93 -7.03 -15.89
CA GLY A 144 10.72 -7.39 -17.07
C GLY A 144 11.89 -6.48 -17.41
N THR A 145 12.22 -5.48 -16.57
CA THR A 145 13.42 -4.63 -16.74
C THR A 145 14.60 -5.06 -15.85
N GLY A 146 14.49 -6.20 -15.18
CA GLY A 146 15.63 -6.81 -14.49
C GLY A 146 16.66 -7.32 -15.50
N PRO A 147 17.90 -7.64 -15.07
CA PRO A 147 18.79 -8.46 -15.85
C PRO A 147 18.26 -9.92 -15.85
N GLU A 148 17.11 -10.15 -16.46
CA GLU A 148 16.70 -11.49 -16.84
C GLU A 148 17.49 -11.84 -18.10
N GLU A 149 18.39 -12.81 -17.97
CA GLU A 149 18.73 -13.65 -19.11
C GLU A 149 17.39 -14.14 -19.70
N PRO A 150 17.11 -13.89 -20.99
CA PRO A 150 15.82 -14.26 -21.56
C PRO A 150 15.66 -15.78 -21.46
N ASP A 151 14.75 -16.26 -20.60
CA ASP A 151 14.21 -17.61 -20.71
C ASP A 151 13.16 -17.58 -21.84
N PRO A 152 13.44 -18.16 -23.02
CA PRO A 152 12.48 -18.18 -24.12
C PRO A 152 11.25 -19.05 -23.83
N GLY A 153 11.13 -19.66 -22.64
CA GLY A 153 10.02 -20.53 -22.22
C GLY A 153 9.00 -19.93 -21.24
N GLY A 154 9.20 -18.72 -20.72
CA GLY A 154 8.34 -18.15 -19.67
C GLY A 154 6.99 -17.61 -20.19
N PRO A 155 5.84 -17.88 -19.54
CA PRO A 155 4.57 -17.27 -19.94
C PRO A 155 4.52 -15.80 -19.53
N ASN A 156 4.68 -14.89 -20.49
CA ASN A 156 4.47 -13.45 -20.32
C ASN A 156 3.01 -13.16 -19.93
N THR A 157 2.73 -13.02 -18.64
CA THR A 157 1.37 -12.77 -18.11
C THR A 157 1.33 -11.41 -17.43
N ALA A 158 0.50 -10.49 -17.93
CA ALA A 158 0.26 -9.19 -17.32
C ALA A 158 -1.17 -9.11 -16.74
N SER A 159 -1.29 -8.65 -15.50
CA SER A 159 -2.58 -8.38 -14.85
C SER A 159 -2.86 -6.89 -14.88
N VAL A 160 -4.01 -6.49 -15.45
CA VAL A 160 -4.46 -5.10 -15.50
C VAL A 160 -5.68 -4.94 -14.59
N TYR A 161 -5.58 -4.07 -13.58
CA TYR A 161 -6.70 -3.69 -12.73
C TYR A 161 -7.16 -2.26 -13.06
N TYR A 162 -8.42 -2.09 -13.43
CA TYR A 162 -9.07 -0.79 -13.56
C TYR A 162 -10.32 -0.77 -12.67
N ALA A 163 -10.45 0.26 -11.84
CA ALA A 163 -11.67 0.51 -11.06
C ALA A 163 -12.63 1.32 -11.93
N THR A 164 -13.77 0.74 -12.28
CA THR A 164 -14.88 1.53 -12.85
C THR A 164 -15.81 1.91 -11.73
N SER A 165 -16.05 3.20 -11.55
CA SER A 165 -17.12 3.68 -10.68
C SER A 165 -18.46 3.38 -11.38
N THR A 166 -19.16 2.35 -10.89
CA THR A 166 -20.60 2.02 -11.05
C THR A 166 -21.16 1.84 -12.48
N VAL A 167 -21.53 0.61 -12.88
CA VAL A 167 -22.92 0.06 -12.93
C VAL A 167 -22.86 -1.48 -13.07
N GLY A 168 -23.53 -2.23 -12.18
CA GLY A 168 -23.97 -3.61 -12.43
C GLY A 168 -22.92 -4.72 -12.26
N ALA A 169 -23.10 -5.56 -11.23
CA ALA A 169 -22.28 -6.74 -10.96
C ALA A 169 -22.25 -7.73 -12.14
N ALA A 170 -21.05 -8.15 -12.54
CA ALA A 170 -20.81 -9.41 -13.23
C ALA A 170 -19.58 -10.10 -12.59
N PRO A 171 -19.63 -11.42 -12.31
CA PRO A 171 -18.50 -12.12 -11.70
C PRO A 171 -17.30 -12.16 -12.65
N PRO A 172 -16.06 -12.31 -12.12
CA PRO A 172 -14.86 -12.39 -12.95
C PRO A 172 -14.94 -13.60 -13.89
N VAL A 173 -14.97 -13.33 -15.19
CA VAL A 173 -14.82 -14.38 -16.22
C VAL A 173 -13.35 -14.81 -16.24
N SER A 174 -13.06 -15.93 -15.58
CA SER A 174 -11.79 -16.63 -15.71
C SER A 174 -11.68 -17.17 -17.13
N ARG A 175 -11.05 -16.41 -18.04
CA ARG A 175 -10.68 -16.93 -19.36
C ARG A 175 -9.43 -17.79 -19.18
N ARG A 176 -9.66 -19.10 -19.08
CA ARG A 176 -8.64 -20.14 -19.22
C ARG A 176 -8.02 -20.01 -20.63
N PRO A 177 -6.70 -19.80 -20.78
CA PRO A 177 -6.08 -19.91 -22.09
C PRO A 177 -6.08 -21.38 -22.53
N SER A 178 -6.55 -21.64 -23.75
CA SER A 178 -6.47 -22.95 -24.39
C SER A 178 -5.01 -23.26 -24.72
N THR A 179 -4.39 -24.18 -24.00
CA THR A 179 -3.07 -24.72 -24.34
C THR A 179 -3.21 -25.69 -25.52
N THR A 180 -2.94 -25.24 -26.73
CA THR A 180 -2.60 -26.15 -27.83
C THR A 180 -1.10 -26.44 -27.75
N ALA A 181 -0.76 -27.65 -27.29
CA ALA A 181 0.61 -28.14 -27.29
C ALA A 181 1.08 -28.44 -28.73
N PRO A 182 2.32 -28.07 -29.13
CA PRO A 182 2.93 -28.59 -30.34
C PRO A 182 3.50 -30.00 -30.08
N GLY A 183 3.01 -30.99 -30.81
CA GLY A 183 3.49 -32.37 -30.75
C GLY A 183 4.91 -32.48 -31.32
N SER A 184 5.81 -33.06 -30.51
CA SER A 184 7.15 -33.49 -30.91
C SER A 184 7.10 -34.50 -32.05
N GLY A 185 7.86 -34.23 -33.10
CA GLY A 185 8.18 -35.22 -34.13
C GLY A 185 9.37 -36.06 -33.71
N THR A 186 9.21 -37.39 -33.77
CA THR A 186 10.33 -38.33 -33.92
C THR A 186 9.87 -39.53 -34.77
N THR A 187 10.47 -39.58 -35.96
CA THR A 187 10.95 -40.73 -36.76
C THR A 187 10.40 -42.14 -36.48
N THR A 188 10.06 -42.89 -37.56
CA THR A 188 10.66 -44.20 -37.95
C THR A 188 9.68 -45.18 -38.63
N THR A 189 10.01 -45.52 -39.88
CA THR A 189 9.82 -46.81 -40.58
C THR A 189 8.45 -47.19 -41.21
N ALA A 190 8.48 -47.34 -42.54
CA ALA A 190 7.52 -48.08 -43.37
C ALA A 190 7.67 -49.61 -43.17
N PRO A 191 6.66 -50.46 -43.50
CA PRO A 191 6.55 -50.90 -44.90
C PRO A 191 5.12 -51.18 -45.42
N THR A 192 4.98 -51.04 -46.73
CA THR A 192 4.23 -51.88 -47.68
C THR A 192 3.05 -52.74 -47.17
N THR A 193 1.83 -52.46 -47.63
CA THR A 193 1.02 -53.50 -48.32
C THR A 193 -0.10 -52.92 -49.22
N ARG A 194 -0.12 -53.52 -50.41
CA ARG A 194 -1.04 -53.47 -51.55
C ARG A 194 -2.49 -53.84 -51.17
N SER A 195 -3.50 -53.18 -51.77
CA SER A 195 -4.56 -53.84 -52.58
C SER A 195 -5.74 -52.91 -52.95
N ARG A 196 -5.91 -52.70 -54.26
CA ARG A 196 -7.20 -52.50 -54.98
C ARG A 196 -8.08 -53.77 -54.79
N PRO A 197 -9.42 -53.80 -54.97
CA PRO A 197 -10.18 -53.31 -56.14
C PRO A 197 -11.48 -52.56 -55.73
N GLY A 198 -12.13 -51.72 -56.54
CA GLY A 198 -12.89 -52.04 -57.75
C GLY A 198 -14.17 -51.18 -57.79
N SER A 199 -14.46 -50.61 -58.96
CA SER A 199 -15.72 -49.95 -59.42
C SER A 199 -16.96 -50.88 -59.31
N PRO A 200 -18.19 -50.55 -59.80
CA PRO A 200 -18.70 -49.38 -60.56
C PRO A 200 -20.00 -48.77 -59.95
N ARG A 201 -20.51 -47.61 -60.37
CA ARG A 201 -21.07 -47.24 -61.69
C ARG A 201 -21.10 -45.73 -61.83
#